data_AF-A0A3S2P5D6-F1
#
_entry.id   AF-A0A3S2P5D6-F1
#
_cell.length_a   1.000
_cell.length_b   1.000
_cell.length_c   1.000
_cell.angle_alpha   90.00
_cell.angle_beta   90.00
_cell.angle_gamma   90.00
#
_symmetry.space_group_name_H-M   'P 1'
#
loop_
_entity.id
_entity.type
_entity.pdbx_description
1 polymer ?
#
loop_
_entity_poly.entity_id
_entity_poly.type
_entity_poly.pdbx_seq_one_letter_code
_entity_poly.pdbx_strand_id
1 'polypeptide(L)'
;MHQVGHEWLDQPEHQRRSKQSGPSFVNRMDAEIAANVISVSAGKPTCGGQTYSACKRRPHVHHQDGKMALLVVCALFTLSCWVSFYFVLCNVNGRRSYEWNCRLVTLVHGILAVCITAYIGYVDGPWPFTYPGTKNTPLQISALVLSLGYFIFDMAWCVYFRTEGPVMLAHHTMSILGILLTLWLGESGIESCAVLFGSEITNPLLQARWFLKQTGRYGTWLGDVVDVLFVLLFVTMRIFVGGTMLYCELISPRPRFFIKCGGVAMYALSWVFMVDIVRFATRKRKGWQRQKDGLKESLTANGHEGKRD
;
A
#
# COMPACT_ATOMS: atom_id res chain seq x y z
N MET A 1 -55.40 0.87 -13.24
CA MET A 1 -56.26 -0.29 -13.53
C MET A 1 -55.61 -1.50 -12.85
N HIS A 2 -56.36 -2.13 -11.93
CA HIS A 2 -56.03 -3.26 -11.06
C HIS A 2 -55.12 -3.05 -9.82
N GLN A 3 -55.81 -2.85 -8.68
CA GLN A 3 -55.46 -3.33 -7.34
C GLN A 3 -55.65 -4.85 -7.23
N VAL A 4 -54.85 -5.49 -6.35
CA VAL A 4 -55.20 -6.51 -5.30
C VAL A 4 -53.97 -6.53 -4.36
N GLY A 5 -53.97 -6.49 -3.03
CA GLY A 5 -54.97 -6.74 -1.99
C GLY A 5 -54.49 -7.88 -1.05
N HIS A 6 -54.46 -7.62 0.27
CA HIS A 6 -54.27 -8.53 1.44
C HIS A 6 -52.82 -8.89 1.86
N GLU A 7 -52.27 -8.55 3.03
CA GLU A 7 -52.74 -8.45 4.44
C GLU A 7 -52.85 -9.80 5.18
N TRP A 8 -51.85 -10.10 6.03
CA TRP A 8 -51.85 -10.99 7.22
C TRP A 8 -50.63 -10.57 8.10
N LEU A 9 -50.80 -9.71 9.12
CA LEU A 9 -50.98 -10.01 10.57
C LEU A 9 -49.78 -10.75 11.21
N ASP A 10 -49.03 -10.07 12.09
CA ASP A 10 -49.07 -10.18 13.58
C ASP A 10 -48.64 -11.59 14.07
N GLN A 11 -47.71 -11.85 15.01
CA GLN A 11 -47.31 -11.15 16.25
C GLN A 11 -46.11 -11.92 16.93
N PRO A 12 -45.69 -11.71 18.21
CA PRO A 12 -44.27 -11.58 18.59
C PRO A 12 -43.74 -12.53 19.71
N GLU A 13 -42.49 -12.31 20.09
CA GLU A 13 -41.83 -12.44 21.41
C GLU A 13 -42.06 -13.63 22.39
N HIS A 14 -40.91 -14.19 22.79
CA HIS A 14 -40.46 -14.48 24.17
C HIS A 14 -40.43 -15.93 24.71
N GLN A 15 -39.30 -16.21 25.39
CA GLN A 15 -39.02 -17.24 26.43
C GLN A 15 -38.58 -18.63 25.94
N ARG A 16 -37.60 -19.33 26.54
CA ARG A 16 -36.93 -19.18 27.85
C ARG A 16 -35.62 -20.02 27.88
N ARG A 17 -34.56 -19.42 28.42
CA ARG A 17 -33.47 -19.94 29.30
C ARG A 17 -33.21 -21.47 29.34
N SER A 18 -31.93 -21.87 29.25
CA SER A 18 -31.04 -22.01 30.44
C SER A 18 -29.61 -22.51 30.13
N LYS A 19 -28.65 -21.78 30.73
CA LYS A 19 -27.42 -22.24 31.43
C LYS A 19 -26.49 -23.26 30.75
N GLN A 20 -25.24 -22.84 30.49
CA GLN A 20 -24.08 -23.40 31.20
C GLN A 20 -22.83 -22.51 31.06
N SER A 21 -22.01 -22.57 32.11
CA SER A 21 -20.99 -21.63 32.55
C SER A 21 -19.56 -22.16 32.32
N GLY A 22 -18.71 -21.34 31.68
CA GLY A 22 -17.24 -21.31 31.77
C GLY A 22 -16.43 -22.41 31.04
N PRO A 23 -15.12 -22.22 30.74
CA PRO A 23 -14.27 -21.05 30.99
C PRO A 23 -13.69 -20.38 29.71
N SER A 24 -13.10 -19.21 29.94
CA SER A 24 -12.40 -18.30 29.03
C SER A 24 -11.42 -18.94 28.04
N PHE A 25 -11.66 -18.70 26.74
CA PHE A 25 -10.81 -19.06 25.60
C PHE A 25 -9.54 -18.17 25.46
N VAL A 26 -9.28 -17.29 26.43
CA VAL A 26 -8.18 -16.29 26.38
C VAL A 26 -6.87 -16.81 26.98
N ASN A 27 -6.83 -18.00 27.59
CA ASN A 27 -5.60 -18.50 28.26
C ASN A 27 -5.00 -19.79 27.64
N ARG A 28 -5.14 -20.00 26.32
CA ARG A 28 -4.55 -21.18 25.65
C ARG A 28 -3.78 -20.91 24.35
N MET A 29 -3.55 -19.66 23.98
CA MET A 29 -2.63 -19.30 22.88
C MET A 29 -1.29 -18.72 23.37
N ASP A 30 -1.16 -18.38 24.66
CA ASP A 30 0.05 -17.74 25.20
C ASP A 30 1.09 -18.72 25.78
N ALA A 31 0.81 -20.03 25.78
CA ALA A 31 1.73 -21.04 26.33
C ALA A 31 2.62 -21.73 25.29
N GLU A 32 2.25 -21.73 24.00
CA GLU A 32 3.08 -22.33 22.93
C GLU A 32 4.14 -21.37 22.38
N ILE A 33 4.01 -20.07 22.64
CA ILE A 33 4.96 -19.04 22.19
C ILE A 33 6.15 -18.91 23.16
N ALA A 34 5.98 -19.24 24.44
CA ALA A 34 7.06 -19.17 25.45
C ALA A 34 7.96 -20.42 25.49
N ALA A 35 7.51 -21.58 25.00
CA ALA A 35 8.26 -22.83 25.10
C ALA A 35 9.36 -22.99 24.02
N ASN A 36 9.27 -22.29 22.89
CA ASN A 36 10.26 -22.38 21.81
C ASN A 36 11.42 -21.37 21.91
N VAL A 37 11.43 -20.52 22.95
CA VAL A 37 12.49 -19.51 23.17
C VAL A 37 13.44 -19.90 24.31
N ILE A 38 13.11 -20.89 25.14
CA ILE A 38 13.96 -21.38 26.23
C ILE A 38 14.35 -22.83 25.97
N SER A 39 15.19 -23.06 24.96
CA SER A 39 15.88 -24.34 24.74
C SER A 39 17.20 -24.13 24.00
N VAL A 40 17.97 -23.11 24.40
CA VAL A 40 19.37 -22.95 24.00
C VAL A 40 20.18 -22.53 25.23
N SER A 41 20.35 -23.45 26.19
CA SER A 41 21.51 -23.49 27.09
C SER A 41 21.36 -24.67 28.05
N ALA A 42 21.85 -25.85 27.64
CA ALA A 42 22.24 -26.90 28.57
C ALA A 42 23.48 -27.60 28.01
N GLY A 43 24.54 -27.57 28.82
CA GLY A 43 25.88 -28.02 28.48
C GLY A 43 26.01 -29.52 28.21
N LYS A 44 27.14 -29.87 27.59
CA LYS A 44 27.65 -31.23 27.35
C LYS A 44 27.70 -32.09 28.63
N PRO A 45 27.71 -33.41 28.48
CA PRO A 45 28.99 -34.12 28.63
C PRO A 45 29.30 -35.14 27.53
N THR A 46 30.57 -35.54 27.52
CA THR A 46 31.34 -36.35 26.57
C THR A 46 30.99 -37.86 26.55
N CYS A 47 31.19 -38.54 25.41
CA CYS A 47 32.10 -39.70 25.28
C CYS A 47 32.12 -40.30 23.86
N GLY A 48 33.32 -40.73 23.43
CA GLY A 48 33.52 -41.94 22.63
C GLY A 48 33.38 -41.87 21.11
N GLY A 49 34.52 -41.81 20.41
CA GLY A 49 34.88 -42.72 19.32
C GLY A 49 34.00 -42.84 18.05
N GLN A 50 34.66 -42.60 16.92
CA GLN A 50 34.42 -43.15 15.57
C GLN A 50 33.64 -42.32 14.52
N THR A 51 34.34 -42.24 13.38
CA THR A 51 33.94 -42.01 11.98
C THR A 51 33.40 -40.64 11.55
N TYR A 52 34.34 -39.83 11.05
CA TYR A 52 34.09 -38.81 10.04
C TYR A 52 33.52 -39.44 8.76
N SER A 53 32.33 -39.00 8.36
CA SER A 53 31.81 -38.88 6.99
C SER A 53 30.33 -39.26 6.89
N ALA A 54 29.45 -38.31 7.21
CA ALA A 54 28.10 -38.28 6.67
C ALA A 54 27.62 -36.83 6.57
N CYS A 55 27.51 -36.39 5.32
CA CYS A 55 26.92 -35.15 4.80
C CYS A 55 25.88 -34.47 5.73
N LYS A 56 26.32 -33.55 6.58
CA LYS A 56 25.46 -32.60 7.31
C LYS A 56 25.21 -31.37 6.42
N ARG A 57 24.43 -31.55 5.35
CA ARG A 57 24.07 -30.46 4.42
C ARG A 57 22.56 -30.47 4.09
N ARG A 58 21.67 -30.52 5.10
CA ARG A 58 20.19 -30.47 4.91
C ARG A 58 19.31 -29.75 5.97
N PRO A 59 19.78 -28.92 6.93
CA PRO A 59 18.84 -28.15 7.75
C PRO A 59 18.36 -26.84 7.08
N HIS A 60 19.14 -26.26 6.16
CA HIS A 60 18.85 -24.92 5.61
C HIS A 60 17.73 -24.90 4.56
N VAL A 61 17.60 -25.97 3.76
CA VAL A 61 16.59 -26.05 2.68
C VAL A 61 15.19 -26.24 3.26
N HIS A 62 15.00 -27.23 4.14
CA HIS A 62 13.69 -27.49 4.78
C HIS A 62 13.17 -26.31 5.62
N HIS A 63 14.06 -25.56 6.29
CA HIS A 63 13.66 -24.39 7.08
C HIS A 63 13.25 -23.20 6.19
N GLN A 64 13.83 -23.10 4.99
CA GLN A 64 13.49 -22.06 4.02
C GLN A 64 12.16 -22.38 3.33
N ASP A 65 11.91 -23.65 2.98
CA ASP A 65 10.65 -24.11 2.39
C ASP A 65 9.44 -23.83 3.32
N GLY A 66 9.58 -24.13 4.61
CA GLY A 66 8.53 -23.87 5.61
C GLY A 66 8.22 -22.37 5.78
N LYS A 67 9.24 -21.51 5.75
CA LYS A 67 9.06 -20.05 5.80
C LYS A 67 8.36 -19.52 4.55
N MET A 68 8.74 -20.01 3.37
CA MET A 68 8.11 -19.59 2.12
C MET A 68 6.65 -20.02 2.05
N ALA A 69 6.32 -21.24 2.49
CA ALA A 69 4.94 -21.69 2.58
C ALA A 69 4.10 -20.80 3.51
N LEU A 70 4.63 -20.42 4.67
CA LEU A 70 3.96 -19.49 5.58
C LEU A 70 3.71 -18.12 4.93
N LEU A 71 4.71 -17.56 4.24
CA LEU A 71 4.55 -16.28 3.53
C LEU A 71 3.47 -16.34 2.45
N VAL A 72 3.40 -17.43 1.70
CA VAL A 72 2.33 -17.64 0.69
C VAL A 72 0.96 -17.68 1.35
N VAL A 73 0.82 -18.43 2.46
CA VAL A 73 -0.44 -18.49 3.21
C VAL A 73 -0.83 -17.11 3.75
N CYS A 74 0.10 -16.36 4.33
CA CYS A 74 -0.15 -15.00 4.79
C CYS A 74 -0.53 -14.04 3.64
N ALA A 75 0.11 -14.16 2.47
CA ALA A 75 -0.22 -13.36 1.29
C ALA A 75 -1.63 -13.67 0.77
N LEU A 76 -2.01 -14.95 0.70
CA LEU A 76 -3.37 -15.36 0.30
C LEU A 76 -4.42 -14.91 1.33
N PHE A 77 -4.09 -14.96 2.62
CA PHE A 77 -4.96 -14.48 3.69
C PHE A 77 -5.19 -12.97 3.56
N THR A 78 -4.13 -12.17 3.44
CA THR A 78 -4.26 -10.70 3.28
C THR A 78 -5.00 -10.33 1.99
N LEU A 79 -4.74 -11.03 0.88
CA LEU A 79 -5.51 -10.88 -0.35
C LEU A 79 -7.01 -11.14 -0.12
N SER A 80 -7.34 -12.22 0.58
CA SER A 80 -8.72 -12.56 0.93
C SER A 80 -9.37 -11.47 1.79
N CYS A 81 -8.64 -10.93 2.78
CA CYS A 81 -9.12 -9.82 3.60
C CYS A 81 -9.42 -8.57 2.75
N TRP A 82 -8.56 -8.19 1.80
CA TRP A 82 -8.78 -7.05 0.92
C TRP A 82 -9.99 -7.26 0.00
N VAL A 83 -10.12 -8.45 -0.57
CA VAL A 83 -11.28 -8.83 -1.40
C VAL A 83 -12.58 -8.79 -0.58
N SER A 84 -12.59 -9.37 0.61
CA SER A 84 -13.75 -9.32 1.51
C SER A 84 -14.10 -7.88 1.89
N PHE A 85 -13.10 -7.05 2.21
CA PHE A 85 -13.32 -5.64 2.52
C PHE A 85 -13.95 -4.87 1.34
N TYR A 86 -13.47 -5.11 0.11
CA TYR A 86 -14.09 -4.56 -1.09
C TYR A 86 -15.56 -4.97 -1.23
N PHE A 87 -15.90 -6.25 -1.05
CA PHE A 87 -17.28 -6.70 -1.13
C PHE A 87 -18.17 -6.11 -0.04
N VAL A 88 -17.66 -5.98 1.19
CA VAL A 88 -18.37 -5.28 2.27
C VAL A 88 -18.66 -3.83 1.89
N LEU A 89 -17.68 -3.12 1.33
CA LEU A 89 -17.88 -1.75 0.85
C LEU A 89 -18.89 -1.68 -0.30
N CYS A 90 -18.88 -2.62 -1.23
CA CYS A 90 -19.89 -2.72 -2.29
C CYS A 90 -21.30 -2.92 -1.75
N ASN A 91 -21.46 -3.73 -0.70
CA ASN A 91 -22.76 -3.94 -0.04
C ASN A 91 -23.23 -2.69 0.72
N VAL A 92 -22.35 -2.05 1.50
CA VAL A 92 -22.68 -0.86 2.30
C VAL A 92 -22.94 0.36 1.41
N ASN A 93 -22.11 0.55 0.39
CA ASN A 93 -22.19 1.67 -0.56
C ASN A 93 -22.79 1.23 -1.90
N GLY A 94 -23.82 0.38 -1.90
CA GLY A 94 -24.43 -0.16 -3.13
C GLY A 94 -25.00 0.88 -4.10
N ARG A 95 -25.16 2.14 -3.65
CA ARG A 95 -25.55 3.29 -4.48
C ARG A 95 -24.39 3.94 -5.24
N ARG A 96 -23.14 3.62 -4.91
CA ARG A 96 -21.92 4.15 -5.54
C ARG A 96 -21.40 3.18 -6.59
N SER A 97 -20.55 3.66 -7.49
CA SER A 97 -19.92 2.81 -8.51
C SER A 97 -18.95 1.81 -7.89
N TYR A 98 -18.71 0.70 -8.58
CA TYR A 98 -17.69 -0.27 -8.18
C TYR A 98 -16.29 0.36 -8.06
N GLU A 99 -15.94 1.28 -8.97
CA GLU A 99 -14.69 2.05 -8.87
C GLU A 99 -14.62 2.86 -7.59
N TRP A 100 -15.70 3.51 -7.15
CA TRP A 100 -15.72 4.26 -5.90
C TRP A 100 -15.30 3.40 -4.70
N ASN A 101 -15.84 2.17 -4.63
CA ASN A 101 -15.52 1.25 -3.55
C ASN A 101 -14.07 0.75 -3.64
N CYS A 102 -13.57 0.47 -4.85
CA CYS A 102 -12.16 0.12 -5.05
C CYS A 102 -11.22 1.25 -4.60
N ARG A 103 -11.50 2.49 -5.01
CA ARG A 103 -10.73 3.69 -4.62
C ARG A 103 -10.71 3.91 -3.10
N LEU A 104 -11.79 3.53 -2.41
CA LEU A 104 -11.84 3.57 -0.95
C LEU A 104 -10.93 2.51 -0.32
N VAL A 105 -10.87 1.30 -0.89
CA VAL A 105 -9.90 0.27 -0.49
C VAL A 105 -8.47 0.78 -0.69
N THR A 106 -8.18 1.38 -1.85
CA THR A 106 -6.88 2.00 -2.14
C THR A 106 -6.51 3.08 -1.13
N LEU A 107 -7.46 3.93 -0.76
CA LEU A 107 -7.24 4.99 0.23
C LEU A 107 -6.91 4.40 1.62
N VAL A 108 -7.66 3.39 2.06
CA VAL A 108 -7.42 2.71 3.34
C VAL A 108 -6.05 2.02 3.33
N HIS A 109 -5.72 1.31 2.26
CA HIS A 109 -4.40 0.71 2.08
C HIS A 109 -3.29 1.76 2.16
N GLY A 110 -3.38 2.84 1.39
CA GLY A 110 -2.36 3.88 1.36
C GLY A 110 -2.11 4.49 2.74
N ILE A 111 -3.17 4.75 3.52
CA ILE A 111 -3.04 5.25 4.89
C ILE A 111 -2.35 4.23 5.79
N LEU A 112 -2.81 2.97 5.77
CA LEU A 112 -2.23 1.89 6.60
C LEU A 112 -0.75 1.65 6.25
N ALA A 113 -0.43 1.57 4.96
CA ALA A 113 0.92 1.36 4.46
C ALA A 113 1.84 2.49 4.93
N VAL A 114 1.43 3.75 4.76
CA VAL A 114 2.20 4.93 5.20
C VAL A 114 2.41 4.94 6.71
N CYS A 115 1.37 4.67 7.50
CA CYS A 115 1.48 4.65 8.97
C CYS A 115 2.42 3.54 9.46
N ILE A 116 2.27 2.31 8.96
CA ILE A 116 3.10 1.17 9.36
C ILE A 116 4.56 1.38 8.93
N THR A 117 4.79 1.79 7.69
CA THR A 117 6.16 2.00 7.18
C THR A 117 6.83 3.22 7.79
N ALA A 118 6.09 4.27 8.15
CA ALA A 118 6.61 5.37 8.95
C ALA A 118 7.06 4.90 10.34
N TYR A 119 6.24 4.09 11.01
CA TYR A 119 6.61 3.51 12.30
C TYR A 119 7.89 2.66 12.19
N ILE A 120 8.00 1.81 11.15
CA ILE A 120 9.20 1.03 10.89
C ILE A 120 10.42 1.93 10.68
N GLY A 121 10.30 2.98 9.85
CA GLY A 121 11.43 3.84 9.51
C GLY A 121 11.88 4.74 10.67
N TYR A 122 10.96 5.32 11.43
CA TYR A 122 11.27 6.33 12.43
C TYR A 122 11.35 5.81 13.87
N VAL A 123 10.75 4.65 14.18
CA VAL A 123 10.63 4.13 15.55
C VAL A 123 11.30 2.77 15.71
N ASP A 124 10.92 1.78 14.89
CA ASP A 124 11.45 0.39 15.00
C ASP A 124 12.90 0.30 14.51
N GLY A 125 13.20 0.98 13.40
CA GLY A 125 14.47 0.87 12.70
C GLY A 125 14.66 -0.47 11.98
N PRO A 126 15.85 -0.71 11.39
CA PRO A 126 16.98 0.20 11.25
C PRO A 126 16.71 1.34 10.25
N TRP A 127 17.53 2.40 10.27
CA TRP A 127 17.34 3.56 9.39
C TRP A 127 17.70 3.21 7.92
N PRO A 128 16.79 3.45 6.95
CA PRO A 128 16.95 3.01 5.56
C PRO A 128 18.21 3.55 4.86
N PHE A 129 18.68 4.76 5.21
CA PHE A 129 19.81 5.39 4.53
C PHE A 129 21.17 4.87 4.99
N THR A 130 21.26 4.26 6.18
CA THR A 130 22.53 3.82 6.77
C THR A 130 22.67 2.31 6.82
N TYR A 131 21.55 1.57 6.77
CA TYR A 131 21.54 0.10 6.86
C TYR A 131 20.85 -0.60 5.67
N PRO A 132 21.16 -0.25 4.41
CA PRO A 132 20.67 -1.01 3.26
C PRO A 132 21.20 -2.46 3.25
N GLY A 133 20.39 -3.40 2.77
CA GLY A 133 20.71 -4.83 2.65
C GLY A 133 20.66 -5.63 3.95
N THR A 134 20.05 -5.11 5.03
CA THR A 134 19.86 -5.90 6.27
C THR A 134 18.79 -6.96 6.13
N LYS A 135 18.81 -7.96 7.03
CA LYS A 135 17.77 -8.99 7.13
C LYS A 135 16.42 -8.37 7.45
N ASN A 136 15.36 -8.96 6.92
CA ASN A 136 14.00 -8.48 7.12
C ASN A 136 13.55 -8.73 8.57
N THR A 137 13.01 -7.70 9.21
CA THR A 137 12.36 -7.86 10.53
C THR A 137 10.95 -8.45 10.37
N PRO A 138 10.39 -9.10 11.39
CA PRO A 138 9.01 -9.60 11.32
C PRO A 138 8.00 -8.51 10.96
N LEU A 139 8.17 -7.29 11.49
CA LEU A 139 7.28 -6.17 11.20
C LEU A 139 7.39 -5.70 9.74
N GLN A 140 8.62 -5.63 9.20
CA GLN A 140 8.83 -5.35 7.77
C GLN A 140 8.17 -6.41 6.89
N ILE A 141 8.32 -7.70 7.23
CA ILE A 141 7.68 -8.80 6.50
C ILE A 141 6.15 -8.64 6.53
N SER A 142 5.56 -8.39 7.70
CA SER A 142 4.11 -8.18 7.83
C SER A 142 3.61 -6.99 7.00
N ALA A 143 4.33 -5.86 7.01
CA ALA A 143 3.99 -4.69 6.20
C ALA A 143 4.04 -5.00 4.70
N LEU A 144 5.09 -5.68 4.24
CA LEU A 144 5.27 -6.07 2.84
C LEU A 144 4.22 -7.08 2.39
N VAL A 145 3.88 -8.08 3.22
CA VAL A 145 2.84 -9.07 2.90
C VAL A 145 1.44 -8.43 2.85
N LEU A 146 1.13 -7.52 3.78
CA LEU A 146 -0.13 -6.76 3.78
C LEU A 146 -0.28 -5.95 2.47
N SER A 147 0.78 -5.28 2.04
CA SER A 147 0.81 -4.52 0.79
C SER A 147 0.83 -5.39 -0.45
N LEU A 148 1.48 -6.56 -0.41
CA LEU A 148 1.47 -7.52 -1.51
C LEU A 148 0.04 -8.01 -1.80
N GLY A 149 -0.70 -8.40 -0.77
CA GLY A 149 -2.10 -8.81 -0.92
C GLY A 149 -2.96 -7.72 -1.54
N TYR A 150 -2.77 -6.46 -1.11
CA TYR A 150 -3.46 -5.31 -1.70
C TYR A 150 -3.06 -5.09 -3.17
N PHE A 151 -1.77 -5.06 -3.49
CA PHE A 151 -1.33 -4.78 -4.86
C PHE A 151 -1.78 -5.85 -5.86
N ILE A 152 -1.86 -7.12 -5.43
CA ILE A 152 -2.43 -8.19 -6.26
C ILE A 152 -3.92 -7.94 -6.51
N PHE A 153 -4.68 -7.61 -5.46
CA PHE A 153 -6.10 -7.24 -5.58
C PHE A 153 -6.29 -6.06 -6.55
N ASP A 154 -5.56 -4.97 -6.33
CA ASP A 154 -5.69 -3.73 -7.09
C ASP A 154 -5.26 -3.91 -8.55
N MET A 155 -4.19 -4.67 -8.79
CA MET A 155 -3.76 -5.06 -10.14
C MET A 155 -4.85 -5.84 -10.87
N ALA A 156 -5.41 -6.87 -10.23
CA ALA A 156 -6.47 -7.67 -10.84
C ALA A 156 -7.70 -6.82 -11.17
N TRP A 157 -8.07 -5.92 -10.25
CA TRP A 157 -9.19 -4.99 -10.45
C TRP A 157 -8.93 -4.02 -11.62
N CYS A 158 -7.75 -3.39 -11.67
CA CYS A 158 -7.38 -2.44 -12.72
C CYS A 158 -7.28 -3.09 -14.10
N VAL A 159 -6.77 -4.33 -14.18
CA VAL A 159 -6.71 -5.09 -15.44
C VAL A 159 -8.11 -5.50 -15.91
N TYR A 160 -8.97 -5.95 -14.99
CA TYR A 160 -10.33 -6.38 -15.30
C TYR A 160 -11.20 -5.22 -15.77
N PHE A 161 -11.20 -4.09 -15.05
CA PHE A 161 -12.04 -2.92 -15.36
C PHE A 161 -11.37 -1.90 -16.30
N ARG A 162 -10.10 -2.10 -16.66
CA ARG A 162 -9.33 -1.22 -17.59
C ARG A 162 -9.37 0.26 -17.19
N THR A 163 -9.32 0.52 -15.89
CA THR A 163 -9.47 1.87 -15.31
C THR A 163 -8.18 2.69 -15.34
N GLU A 164 -7.04 2.01 -15.48
CA GLU A 164 -5.73 2.63 -15.27
C GLU A 164 -4.80 2.53 -16.47
N GLY A 165 -3.93 3.54 -16.59
CA GLY A 165 -2.97 3.64 -17.67
C GLY A 165 -1.80 2.65 -17.54
N PRO A 166 -1.08 2.36 -18.64
CA PRO A 166 0.00 1.36 -18.66
C PRO A 166 1.15 1.70 -17.71
N VAL A 167 1.44 2.98 -17.47
CA VAL A 167 2.50 3.43 -16.55
C VAL A 167 2.17 3.05 -15.10
N MET A 168 0.90 3.16 -14.71
CA MET A 168 0.48 2.75 -13.38
C MET A 168 0.51 1.23 -13.24
N LEU A 169 0.03 0.48 -14.24
CA LEU A 169 0.15 -0.98 -14.23
C LEU A 169 1.62 -1.45 -14.18
N ALA A 170 2.54 -0.75 -14.85
CA ALA A 170 3.97 -1.02 -14.74
C ALA A 170 4.47 -0.76 -13.31
N HIS A 171 4.03 0.33 -12.67
CA HIS A 171 4.33 0.63 -11.27
C HIS A 171 3.86 -0.50 -10.34
N HIS A 172 2.60 -0.93 -10.45
CA HIS A 172 2.09 -2.05 -9.64
C HIS A 172 2.85 -3.35 -9.89
N THR A 173 3.14 -3.67 -11.15
CA THR A 173 3.93 -4.87 -11.50
C THR A 173 5.29 -4.84 -10.83
N MET A 174 6.01 -3.72 -10.92
CA MET A 174 7.33 -3.59 -10.31
C MET A 174 7.28 -3.58 -8.78
N SER A 175 6.25 -2.98 -8.17
CA SER A 175 6.03 -3.06 -6.72
C SER A 175 5.80 -4.51 -6.27
N ILE A 176 4.95 -5.27 -6.97
CA ILE A 176 4.69 -6.70 -6.67
C ILE A 176 5.99 -7.50 -6.79
N LEU A 177 6.71 -7.37 -7.91
CA LEU A 177 7.95 -8.10 -8.14
C LEU A 177 9.04 -7.73 -7.12
N GLY A 178 9.18 -6.45 -6.77
CA GLY A 178 10.12 -5.97 -5.76
C GLY A 178 9.82 -6.52 -4.37
N ILE A 179 8.54 -6.55 -3.97
CA ILE A 179 8.13 -7.14 -2.70
C ILE A 179 8.38 -8.65 -2.68
N LEU A 180 7.99 -9.37 -3.74
CA LEU A 180 8.22 -10.82 -3.86
C LEU A 180 9.71 -11.15 -3.77
N LEU A 181 10.55 -10.39 -4.48
CA LEU A 181 12.01 -10.57 -4.45
C LEU A 181 12.57 -10.34 -3.05
N THR A 182 12.14 -9.29 -2.36
CA THR A 182 12.58 -8.96 -0.99
C THR A 182 12.16 -10.02 0.02
N LEU A 183 10.93 -10.53 -0.10
CA LEU A 183 10.43 -11.62 0.75
C LEU A 183 11.16 -12.94 0.47
N TRP A 184 11.45 -13.25 -0.79
CA TRP A 184 12.17 -14.46 -1.20
C TRP A 184 13.64 -14.45 -0.75
N LEU A 185 14.31 -13.29 -0.87
CA LEU A 185 15.70 -13.12 -0.44
C LEU A 185 15.83 -13.05 1.08
N GLY A 186 14.80 -12.57 1.79
CA GLY A 186 14.83 -12.36 3.24
C GLY A 186 15.74 -11.20 3.69
N GLU A 187 16.13 -10.35 2.73
CA GLU A 187 17.05 -9.21 2.89
C GLU A 187 16.45 -7.98 2.19
N SER A 188 16.89 -6.78 2.56
CA SER A 188 16.48 -5.49 1.96
C SER A 188 15.04 -5.04 2.29
N GLY A 189 14.46 -5.60 3.35
CA GLY A 189 13.10 -5.29 3.81
C GLY A 189 12.92 -3.83 4.21
N ILE A 190 13.94 -3.21 4.81
CA ILE A 190 13.91 -1.79 5.17
C ILE A 190 13.89 -0.88 3.94
N GLU A 191 14.67 -1.20 2.91
CA GLU A 191 14.68 -0.45 1.64
C GLU A 191 13.32 -0.56 0.97
N SER A 192 12.75 -1.77 0.91
CA SER A 192 11.42 -1.98 0.35
C SER A 192 10.32 -1.29 1.15
N CYS A 193 10.39 -1.28 2.48
CA CYS A 193 9.44 -0.53 3.31
C CYS A 193 9.54 0.97 3.09
N ALA A 194 10.75 1.50 2.91
CA ALA A 194 10.96 2.92 2.65
C ALA A 194 10.54 3.31 1.22
N VAL A 195 10.78 2.45 0.21
CA VAL A 195 10.23 2.63 -1.14
C VAL A 195 8.71 2.58 -1.10
N LEU A 196 8.12 1.64 -0.37
CA LEU A 196 6.67 1.54 -0.15
C LEU A 196 6.10 2.80 0.53
N PHE A 197 6.77 3.31 1.57
CA PHE A 197 6.40 4.57 2.22
C PHE A 197 6.40 5.73 1.24
N GLY A 198 7.54 5.94 0.55
CA GLY A 198 7.69 7.03 -0.42
C GLY A 198 6.75 6.88 -1.60
N SER A 199 6.34 5.64 -1.94
CA SER A 199 5.39 5.40 -3.01
C SER A 199 3.95 5.69 -2.61
N GLU A 200 3.54 5.24 -1.43
CA GLU A 200 2.15 5.34 -0.98
C GLU A 200 1.81 6.69 -0.36
N ILE A 201 2.78 7.48 0.13
CA ILE A 201 2.50 8.76 0.79
C ILE A 201 1.77 9.76 -0.12
N THR A 202 1.97 9.67 -1.44
CA THR A 202 1.27 10.49 -2.44
C THR A 202 -0.12 9.97 -2.80
N ASN A 203 -0.42 8.70 -2.51
CA ASN A 203 -1.62 8.02 -2.98
C ASN A 203 -2.91 8.57 -2.34
N PRO A 204 -3.00 8.87 -1.03
CA PRO A 204 -4.20 9.48 -0.44
C PRO A 204 -4.63 10.78 -1.14
N LEU A 205 -3.68 11.61 -1.57
CA LEU A 205 -3.96 12.85 -2.31
C LEU A 205 -4.47 12.56 -3.72
N LEU A 206 -3.93 11.52 -4.39
CA LEU A 206 -4.41 11.07 -5.69
C LEU A 206 -5.86 10.55 -5.61
N GLN A 207 -6.18 9.76 -4.58
CA GLN A 207 -7.54 9.29 -4.32
C GLN A 207 -8.47 10.46 -3.98
N ALA A 208 -8.06 11.37 -3.09
CA ALA A 208 -8.82 12.56 -2.73
C ALA A 208 -9.17 13.41 -3.97
N ARG A 209 -8.21 13.59 -4.88
CA ARG A 209 -8.42 14.28 -6.15
C ARG A 209 -9.50 13.61 -7.00
N TRP A 210 -9.47 12.28 -7.12
CA TRP A 210 -10.48 11.52 -7.85
C TRP A 210 -11.87 11.69 -7.21
N PHE A 211 -11.98 11.58 -5.89
CA PHE A 211 -13.25 11.79 -5.17
C PHE A 211 -13.79 13.22 -5.32
N LEU A 212 -12.93 14.23 -5.35
CA LEU A 212 -13.33 15.62 -5.60
C LEU A 212 -13.89 15.81 -7.01
N LYS A 213 -13.31 15.15 -8.01
CA LYS A 213 -13.85 15.14 -9.38
C LYS A 213 -15.21 14.46 -9.43
N GLN A 214 -15.34 13.29 -8.82
CA GLN A 214 -16.58 12.52 -8.81
C GLN A 214 -17.72 13.20 -8.05
N THR A 215 -17.40 14.05 -7.07
CA THR A 215 -18.40 14.83 -6.31
C THR A 215 -18.64 16.24 -6.88
N GLY A 216 -18.05 16.58 -8.04
CA GLY A 216 -18.19 17.90 -8.66
C GLY A 216 -17.49 19.06 -7.92
N ARG A 217 -16.67 18.75 -6.91
CA ARG A 217 -15.99 19.74 -6.05
C ARG A 217 -14.55 20.04 -6.47
N TYR A 218 -14.08 19.47 -7.57
CA TYR A 218 -12.71 19.68 -8.06
C TYR A 218 -12.41 21.12 -8.49
N GLY A 219 -13.42 21.87 -8.97
CA GLY A 219 -13.24 23.28 -9.35
C GLY A 219 -13.14 24.25 -8.17
N THR A 220 -13.22 23.76 -6.93
CA THR A 220 -13.10 24.59 -5.74
C THR A 220 -11.63 24.78 -5.34
N TRP A 221 -11.38 25.73 -4.43
CA TRP A 221 -10.08 25.93 -3.77
C TRP A 221 -9.47 24.61 -3.24
N LEU A 222 -10.31 23.69 -2.77
CA LEU A 222 -9.85 22.40 -2.24
C LEU A 222 -9.20 21.53 -3.32
N GLY A 223 -9.70 21.54 -4.55
CA GLY A 223 -9.09 20.82 -5.67
C GLY A 223 -7.71 21.37 -6.02
N ASP A 224 -7.54 22.69 -5.94
CA ASP A 224 -6.25 23.34 -6.19
C ASP A 224 -5.23 23.03 -5.10
N VAL A 225 -5.64 23.06 -3.83
CA VAL A 225 -4.79 22.66 -2.70
C VAL A 225 -4.32 21.21 -2.85
N VAL A 226 -5.24 20.29 -3.16
CA VAL A 226 -4.90 18.87 -3.34
C VAL A 226 -3.90 18.67 -4.49
N ASP A 227 -4.08 19.34 -5.63
CA ASP A 227 -3.14 19.26 -6.74
C ASP A 227 -1.74 19.80 -6.36
N VAL A 228 -1.66 20.94 -5.66
CA VAL A 228 -0.39 21.52 -5.22
C VAL A 228 0.31 20.61 -4.22
N LEU A 229 -0.42 20.13 -3.20
CA LEU A 229 0.12 19.19 -2.22
C LEU A 229 0.62 17.90 -2.87
N PHE A 230 -0.14 17.37 -3.83
CA PHE A 230 0.26 16.17 -4.57
C PHE A 230 1.59 16.39 -5.31
N VAL A 231 1.73 17.50 -6.04
CA VAL A 231 2.97 17.81 -6.77
C VAL A 231 4.15 18.00 -5.82
N LEU A 232 3.98 18.78 -4.75
CA LEU A 232 5.04 19.04 -3.77
C LEU A 232 5.50 17.75 -3.09
N LEU A 233 4.56 16.92 -2.66
CA LEU A 233 4.85 15.67 -2.00
C LEU A 233 5.50 14.67 -2.95
N PHE A 234 5.04 14.59 -4.20
CA PHE A 234 5.64 13.75 -5.23
C PHE A 234 7.09 14.15 -5.50
N VAL A 235 7.37 15.43 -5.75
CA VAL A 235 8.74 15.91 -5.99
C VAL A 235 9.64 15.61 -4.78
N THR A 236 9.18 15.95 -3.58
CA THR A 236 9.97 15.78 -2.35
C THR A 236 10.27 14.32 -2.07
N MET A 237 9.23 13.46 -2.03
CA MET A 237 9.38 12.08 -1.59
C MET A 237 9.90 11.16 -2.70
N ARG A 238 9.40 11.28 -3.93
CA ARG A 238 9.77 10.36 -5.01
C ARG A 238 11.07 10.74 -5.69
N ILE A 239 11.35 12.03 -5.87
CA ILE A 239 12.55 12.48 -6.59
C ILE A 239 13.71 12.72 -5.64
N PHE A 240 13.56 13.61 -4.65
CA PHE A 240 14.68 13.96 -3.77
C PHE A 240 15.00 12.85 -2.76
N VAL A 241 14.01 12.47 -1.94
CA VAL A 241 14.20 11.40 -0.94
C VAL A 241 14.46 10.07 -1.64
N GLY A 242 13.64 9.70 -2.62
CA GLY A 242 13.82 8.48 -3.42
C GLY A 242 15.17 8.41 -4.15
N GLY A 243 15.65 9.51 -4.73
CA GLY A 243 16.96 9.57 -5.37
C GLY A 243 18.12 9.42 -4.39
N THR A 244 18.00 10.04 -3.20
CA THR A 244 18.99 9.90 -2.13
C THR A 244 19.04 8.45 -1.61
N MET A 245 17.88 7.82 -1.45
CA MET A 245 17.78 6.41 -1.07
C MET A 245 18.43 5.48 -2.10
N LEU A 246 18.12 5.68 -3.38
CA LEU A 246 18.72 4.90 -4.46
C LEU A 246 20.25 5.08 -4.49
N TYR A 247 20.74 6.30 -4.25
CA TYR A 247 22.18 6.56 -4.17
C TYR A 247 22.84 5.76 -3.03
N CYS A 248 22.24 5.76 -1.84
CA CYS A 248 22.71 4.96 -0.69
C CYS A 248 22.70 3.46 -1.00
N GLU A 249 21.65 2.96 -1.64
CA GLU A 249 21.51 1.55 -2.05
C GLU A 249 22.58 1.16 -3.08
N LEU A 250 22.82 1.99 -4.10
CA LEU A 250 23.76 1.69 -5.17
C LEU A 250 25.21 1.63 -4.68
N ILE A 251 25.60 2.52 -3.76
CA ILE A 251 26.95 2.55 -3.18
C ILE A 251 27.17 1.43 -2.17
N SER A 252 26.11 1.01 -1.48
CA SER A 252 26.24 -0.06 -0.49
C SER A 252 26.67 -1.38 -1.15
N PRO A 253 27.67 -2.09 -0.62
CA PRO A 253 28.07 -3.41 -1.12
C PRO A 253 27.11 -4.52 -0.70
N ARG A 254 26.13 -4.24 0.18
CA ARG A 254 25.25 -5.27 0.77
C ARG A 254 24.07 -5.68 -0.14
N PRO A 255 23.30 -4.76 -0.74
CA PRO A 255 22.16 -5.15 -1.58
C PRO A 255 22.61 -5.96 -2.78
N ARG A 256 21.90 -7.05 -3.05
CA ARG A 256 22.17 -7.89 -4.22
C ARG A 256 21.89 -7.11 -5.51
N PHE A 257 22.58 -7.48 -6.58
CA PHE A 257 22.45 -6.82 -7.89
C PHE A 257 20.99 -6.68 -8.36
N PHE A 258 20.15 -7.71 -8.18
CA PHE A 258 18.74 -7.66 -8.58
C PHE A 258 17.91 -6.62 -7.82
N ILE A 259 18.21 -6.39 -6.54
CA ILE A 259 17.53 -5.36 -5.72
C ILE A 259 17.89 -3.98 -6.26
N LYS A 260 19.18 -3.73 -6.52
CA LYS A 260 19.66 -2.48 -7.15
C LYS A 260 19.01 -2.20 -8.51
N CYS A 261 18.90 -3.23 -9.36
CA CYS A 261 18.19 -3.09 -10.64
C CYS A 261 16.72 -2.72 -10.44
N GLY A 262 16.04 -3.33 -9.47
CA GLY A 262 14.68 -2.99 -9.08
C GLY A 262 14.55 -1.54 -8.60
N GLY A 263 15.46 -1.08 -7.76
CA GLY A 263 15.52 0.32 -7.28
C GLY A 263 15.69 1.32 -8.43
N VAL A 264 16.62 1.06 -9.35
CA VAL A 264 16.83 1.90 -10.56
C VAL A 264 15.57 1.93 -11.42
N ALA A 265 14.94 0.77 -11.66
CA ALA A 265 13.72 0.70 -12.46
C ALA A 265 12.56 1.47 -11.82
N MET A 266 12.34 1.32 -10.51
CA MET A 266 11.31 2.05 -9.77
C MET A 266 11.56 3.57 -9.76
N TYR A 267 12.82 3.99 -9.68
CA TYR A 267 13.18 5.39 -9.78
C TYR A 267 12.96 5.94 -11.19
N ALA A 268 13.28 5.17 -12.24
CA ALA A 268 12.99 5.54 -13.62
C ALA A 268 11.48 5.74 -13.86
N LEU A 269 10.62 4.87 -13.32
CA LEU A 269 9.16 5.09 -13.36
C LEU A 269 8.74 6.39 -12.66
N SER A 270 9.40 6.75 -11.55
CA SER A 270 9.12 8.00 -10.85
C SER A 270 9.41 9.23 -11.73
N TRP A 271 10.43 9.16 -12.58
CA TRP A 271 10.71 10.18 -13.59
C TRP A 271 9.68 10.20 -14.74
N VAL A 272 9.19 9.04 -15.18
CA VAL A 272 8.10 8.97 -16.17
C VAL A 272 6.85 9.67 -15.63
N PHE A 273 6.46 9.36 -14.39
CA PHE A 273 5.36 10.06 -13.72
C PHE A 273 5.63 11.57 -13.57
N MET A 274 6.87 11.98 -13.29
CA MET A 274 7.23 13.40 -13.21
C MET A 274 6.94 14.13 -14.52
N VAL A 275 7.26 13.54 -15.68
CA VAL A 275 6.96 14.13 -16.98
C VAL A 275 5.46 14.35 -17.16
N ASP A 276 4.63 13.39 -16.78
CA ASP A 276 3.17 13.51 -16.87
C ASP A 276 2.61 14.56 -15.91
N ILE A 277 3.19 14.68 -14.72
CA ILE A 277 2.85 15.71 -13.74
C ILE A 277 3.21 17.10 -14.26
N VAL A 278 4.40 17.28 -14.85
CA VAL A 278 4.82 18.56 -15.45
C VAL A 278 3.90 18.93 -16.61
N ARG A 279 3.53 17.97 -17.47
CA ARG A 279 2.55 18.18 -18.55
C ARG A 279 1.16 18.54 -18.01
N PHE A 280 0.76 17.98 -16.87
CA PHE A 280 -0.48 18.36 -16.20
C PHE A 280 -0.40 19.79 -15.64
N ALA A 281 0.66 20.12 -14.90
CA ALA A 281 0.85 21.43 -14.29
C ALA A 281 0.92 22.57 -15.33
N THR A 282 1.62 22.34 -16.45
CA THR A 282 1.71 23.30 -17.56
C THR A 282 0.37 23.53 -18.25
N ARG A 283 -0.42 22.48 -18.48
CA ARG A 283 -1.79 22.60 -19.01
C ARG A 283 -2.69 23.39 -18.07
N LYS A 284 -2.64 23.11 -16.77
CA LYS A 284 -3.43 23.82 -15.75
C LYS A 284 -3.05 25.30 -15.68
N ARG A 285 -1.76 25.62 -15.66
CA ARG A 285 -1.26 27.00 -15.66
C ARG A 285 -1.73 27.80 -16.90
N LYS A 286 -1.65 27.21 -18.09
CA LYS A 286 -2.16 27.84 -19.32
C LYS A 286 -3.66 28.11 -19.26
N GLY A 287 -4.44 27.19 -18.67
CA GLY A 287 -5.88 27.38 -18.46
C GLY A 287 -6.19 28.58 -17.56
N TRP A 288 -5.50 28.70 -16.43
CA TRP A 288 -5.64 29.84 -15.52
C TRP A 288 -5.22 31.17 -16.15
N GLN A 289 -4.15 31.17 -16.96
CA GLN A 289 -3.72 32.36 -17.69
C GLN A 289 -4.81 32.83 -18.65
N ARG A 290 -5.37 31.94 -19.47
CA ARG A 290 -6.47 32.27 -20.39
C ARG A 290 -7.70 32.81 -19.67
N GLN A 291 -8.06 32.22 -18.53
CA GLN A 291 -9.20 32.69 -17.73
C GLN A 291 -8.94 34.09 -17.16
N LYS A 292 -7.72 34.36 -16.70
CA LYS A 292 -7.33 35.68 -16.19
C LYS A 292 -7.30 36.73 -17.31
N ASP A 293 -6.80 36.37 -18.48
CA ASP A 293 -6.74 37.26 -19.64
C ASP A 293 -8.15 37.62 -20.14
N GLY A 294 -9.06 36.63 -20.25
CA GLY A 294 -10.46 36.87 -20.61
C GLY A 294 -11.25 37.70 -19.59
N LEU A 295 -10.99 37.50 -18.29
CA LEU A 295 -11.57 38.35 -17.23
C LEU A 295 -11.06 39.80 -17.33
N LYS A 296 -9.78 39.98 -17.66
CA LYS A 296 -9.20 41.31 -17.84
C LYS A 296 -9.81 42.01 -19.06
N GLU A 297 -9.99 41.29 -20.16
CA GLU A 297 -10.60 41.81 -21.39
C GLU A 297 -12.07 42.24 -21.17
N SER A 298 -12.88 41.43 -20.47
CA SER A 298 -14.27 41.79 -20.17
C SER A 298 -14.38 43.01 -19.25
N LEU A 299 -13.50 43.14 -18.25
CA LEU A 299 -13.42 44.32 -17.40
C LEU A 299 -13.03 45.58 -18.20
N THR A 300 -12.11 45.47 -19.17
CA THR A 300 -11.74 46.60 -20.03
C THR A 300 -12.81 46.98 -21.03
N ALA A 301 -13.57 46.02 -21.58
CA ALA A 301 -14.68 46.27 -22.49
C ALA A 301 -15.82 47.02 -21.77
N ASN A 302 -16.24 46.55 -20.60
CA ASN A 302 -17.30 47.19 -19.81
C ASN A 302 -16.87 48.59 -19.31
N GLY A 303 -15.59 48.80 -19.00
CA GLY A 303 -15.06 50.11 -18.61
C GLY A 303 -15.06 51.17 -19.72
N HIS A 304 -15.11 50.76 -21.00
CA HIS A 304 -15.18 51.66 -22.15
C HIS A 304 -16.61 52.03 -22.57
N GLU A 305 -17.62 51.25 -22.20
CA GLU A 305 -19.03 51.62 -22.40
C GLU A 305 -19.49 52.71 -21.43
N GLY A 306 -19.07 52.68 -20.15
CA GLY A 306 -19.46 53.67 -19.14
C GLY A 306 -18.82 55.06 -19.24
N LYS A 307 -18.07 55.36 -20.32
CA LYS A 307 -17.41 56.67 -20.56
C LYS A 307 -17.95 57.40 -21.79
N ARG A 308 -19.03 56.91 -22.41
CA ARG A 308 -19.64 57.48 -23.61
C ARG A 308 -20.95 58.24 -23.39
N ASP A 309 -21.25 58.59 -22.14
CA ASP A 309 -22.39 59.42 -21.74
C ASP A 309 -21.93 60.80 -21.22
#